data_AF-M0CWQ1-F1
#
_entry.id   AF-M0CWQ1-F1
#
_cell.length_a   1.000
_cell.length_b   1.000
_cell.length_c   1.000
_cell.angle_alpha   90.00
_cell.angle_beta   90.00
_cell.angle_gamma   90.00
#
_symmetry.space_group_name_H-M   'P 1'
#
loop_
_entity.id
_entity.type
_entity.pdbx_description
1 polymer ?
#
loop_
_entity_poly.entity_id
_entity_poly.type
_entity_poly.pdbx_seq_one_letter_code
_entity_poly.pdbx_strand_id
1 'polypeptide(L)'
;MRETRRDTLKRGGATIAALSALSGCLGIGGGGTPTEAPDESEDGSDGNGGDGGDGEPTPTETPTATPAPTRPETPVGTLTRWMPDPALLDQTGDSGYAFLGVAPRALGEFEGALGEGALGQFQGQYPIPGVGTFGEQRALFRFARSASVLLGDFDRTAVEDGLRQYGFEAGDAYRGFRFFSPPDARAAAVRDGMLVTVGAVSSGDTTDKRPAVEAIVDARTGNADRYVDAVPDSRRLLDAIGSAHVLEGRTHGTGETFEQGLGEGTGYHVAEGETRVRAAALFTEGATNRSGMADWVDGADAFLGGEPTLRTDDRAVIATATVPTGDVTGFPGEFPGPAIERDSASGGPPTVSFDFAYVGEGAGVGVLTITHEGGDSVPREAVQIRGSGFAEVDGVDQTGAGVWQESVDSEGESITAGTTVEVGVASDYEIAVVWRPPGADRSATLATHEGPDA
;
A
#
# COMPACT_ATOMS: atom_id res chain seq x y z
N MET A 1 4.82 38.80 25.02
CA MET A 1 3.50 38.19 25.35
C MET A 1 2.77 38.08 24.01
N ARG A 2 2.38 36.89 23.51
CA ARG A 2 1.26 36.05 23.99
C ARG A 2 -0.04 36.87 23.91
N GLU A 3 -1.06 36.58 23.07
CA GLU A 3 -1.58 35.37 22.38
C GLU A 3 -2.29 35.80 21.06
N THR A 4 -2.78 34.98 20.10
CA THR A 4 -2.74 33.52 19.81
C THR A 4 -2.97 33.30 18.31
N ARG A 5 -2.40 32.23 17.72
CA ARG A 5 -2.75 31.74 16.37
C ARG A 5 -4.02 30.88 16.44
N ARG A 6 -5.21 31.48 16.37
CA ARG A 6 -6.50 30.79 16.16
C ARG A 6 -7.37 31.63 15.22
N ASP A 7 -8.05 30.96 14.30
CA ASP A 7 -8.92 31.45 13.21
C ASP A 7 -8.25 31.86 11.88
N THR A 8 -7.90 30.84 11.09
CA THR A 8 -8.18 30.86 9.65
C THR A 8 -8.60 29.46 9.18
N LEU A 9 -9.67 29.39 8.37
CA LEU A 9 -10.14 28.22 7.59
C LEU A 9 -10.74 27.01 8.36
N LYS A 10 -12.00 27.19 8.80
CA LYS A 10 -13.03 26.16 8.68
C LYS A 10 -13.53 26.10 7.23
N ARG A 11 -13.67 24.91 6.60
CA ARG A 11 -14.72 24.55 5.59
C ARG A 11 -14.53 23.14 4.98
N GLY A 12 -15.53 22.26 5.18
CA GLY A 12 -15.68 20.94 4.52
C GLY A 12 -14.67 19.87 4.98
N GLY A 13 -14.95 18.55 4.98
CA GLY A 13 -16.13 17.80 4.51
C GLY A 13 -15.76 16.59 3.61
N ALA A 14 -15.32 15.47 4.18
CA ALA A 14 -14.89 14.27 3.42
C ALA A 14 -15.89 13.86 2.31
N THR A 15 -15.48 13.12 1.25
CA THR A 15 -15.64 11.64 1.19
C THR A 15 -15.25 10.98 -0.19
N ILE A 16 -14.73 9.73 -0.23
CA ILE A 16 -14.36 8.84 -1.38
C ILE A 16 -15.13 7.48 -1.45
N ALA A 17 -15.63 7.06 -2.63
CA ALA A 17 -16.12 5.68 -2.84
C ALA A 17 -15.11 4.73 -3.52
N ALA A 18 -14.93 3.56 -2.92
CA ALA A 18 -14.71 2.26 -3.59
C ALA A 18 -13.72 2.21 -4.78
N LEU A 19 -12.43 2.15 -4.43
CA LEU A 19 -11.36 1.30 -5.02
C LEU A 19 -9.97 1.70 -4.47
N SER A 20 -9.90 2.68 -3.56
CA SER A 20 -8.66 3.10 -2.89
C SER A 20 -8.44 2.30 -1.61
N ALA A 21 -8.00 1.07 -1.78
CA ALA A 21 -7.92 0.06 -0.74
C ALA A 21 -6.54 -0.61 -0.79
N LEU A 22 -5.57 -0.11 -0.02
CA LEU A 22 -4.18 -0.63 -0.01
C LEU A 22 -3.46 -0.65 1.35
N SER A 23 -4.06 -0.12 2.42
CA SER A 23 -3.41 -0.05 3.74
C SER A 23 -4.50 -0.30 4.78
N GLY A 24 -5.32 0.72 5.05
CA GLY A 24 -6.73 0.54 5.41
C GLY A 24 -7.50 -0.07 4.23
N CYS A 25 -7.35 -1.40 4.14
CA CYS A 25 -7.95 -2.42 3.25
C CYS A 25 -6.93 -3.47 2.76
N LEU A 26 -5.61 -3.27 2.91
CA LEU A 26 -4.71 -4.43 3.00
C LEU A 26 -4.63 -4.81 4.48
N GLY A 27 -5.74 -5.31 5.00
CA GLY A 27 -5.87 -5.82 6.35
C GLY A 27 -6.52 -7.19 6.29
N ILE A 28 -5.75 -8.23 6.59
CA ILE A 28 -6.26 -9.54 7.01
C ILE A 28 -5.51 -9.91 8.28
N GLY A 29 -6.26 -10.05 9.37
CA GLY A 29 -5.86 -10.71 10.59
C GLY A 29 -6.72 -11.97 10.75
N GLY A 30 -6.11 -13.08 11.17
CA GLY A 30 -6.80 -14.38 11.25
C GLY A 30 -5.91 -15.46 11.86
N GLY A 31 -5.69 -15.37 13.17
CA GLY A 31 -4.82 -16.31 13.90
C GLY A 31 -5.49 -17.67 14.13
N GLY A 32 -4.81 -18.75 13.73
CA GLY A 32 -5.17 -20.12 14.06
C GLY A 32 -3.98 -20.88 14.65
N THR A 33 -4.08 -21.31 15.90
CA THR A 33 -3.05 -22.13 16.57
C THR A 33 -3.21 -23.61 16.24
N PRO A 34 -2.11 -24.33 15.99
CA PRO A 34 -2.04 -25.77 16.25
C PRO A 34 -0.89 -26.14 17.20
N THR A 35 -1.32 -26.70 18.33
CA THR A 35 -0.70 -27.66 19.27
C THR A 35 0.59 -28.40 18.86
N GLU A 36 1.43 -28.66 19.86
CA GLU A 36 2.74 -29.32 19.81
C GLU A 36 2.81 -30.78 19.26
N ALA A 37 4.05 -31.11 18.83
CA ALA A 37 4.78 -32.39 18.98
C ALA A 37 4.64 -33.50 17.90
N PRO A 38 5.65 -34.41 17.74
CA PRO A 38 7.01 -34.43 18.33
C PRO A 38 8.19 -34.57 17.33
N ASP A 39 9.41 -34.54 17.88
CA ASP A 39 10.70 -35.01 17.33
C ASP A 39 10.65 -36.22 16.36
N GLU A 40 11.47 -36.15 15.30
CA GLU A 40 12.25 -37.30 14.83
C GLU A 40 13.71 -36.87 14.57
N SER A 41 14.67 -37.63 15.11
CA SER A 41 16.12 -37.37 15.01
C SER A 41 16.84 -38.52 14.31
N GLU A 42 17.59 -38.25 13.24
CA GLU A 42 18.66 -39.09 12.65
C GLU A 42 19.63 -38.10 11.95
N ASP A 43 20.87 -37.84 12.38
CA ASP A 43 22.06 -38.66 12.70
C ASP A 43 22.90 -39.08 11.46
N GLY A 44 24.24 -39.03 11.58
CA GLY A 44 25.23 -39.36 10.54
C GLY A 44 25.94 -38.15 9.88
N SER A 45 27.03 -37.56 10.41
CA SER A 45 28.38 -38.09 10.71
C SER A 45 29.43 -37.85 9.60
N ASP A 46 30.40 -36.99 9.93
CA ASP A 46 31.83 -36.99 9.65
C ASP A 46 32.44 -36.98 8.22
N GLY A 47 33.42 -36.08 8.04
CA GLY A 47 34.26 -35.97 6.84
C GLY A 47 35.43 -35.00 6.96
N ASN A 48 36.26 -35.11 8.00
CA ASN A 48 37.43 -34.23 8.22
C ASN A 48 38.73 -34.74 7.54
N GLY A 49 39.48 -33.80 6.93
CA GLY A 49 40.89 -33.95 6.51
C GLY A 49 41.17 -33.38 5.11
N GLY A 50 42.25 -32.67 4.82
CA GLY A 50 43.37 -32.24 5.67
C GLY A 50 44.71 -32.34 4.93
N ASP A 51 45.49 -31.24 4.89
CA ASP A 51 46.87 -31.13 4.36
C ASP A 51 47.01 -31.32 2.82
N GLY A 52 47.96 -30.72 2.08
CA GLY A 52 49.01 -29.73 2.38
C GLY A 52 50.08 -29.70 1.26
N GLY A 53 50.76 -28.56 1.03
CA GLY A 53 52.07 -28.52 0.32
C GLY A 53 52.16 -27.74 -1.02
N ASP A 54 53.12 -26.80 -1.05
CA ASP A 54 53.97 -26.29 -2.16
C ASP A 54 53.34 -25.75 -3.49
N GLY A 55 53.79 -24.64 -4.11
CA GLY A 55 54.80 -23.64 -3.71
C GLY A 55 55.74 -23.15 -4.84
N GLU A 56 55.34 -22.20 -5.69
CA GLU A 56 56.26 -21.35 -6.50
C GLU A 56 55.54 -20.04 -6.96
N PRO A 57 56.18 -18.86 -7.11
CA PRO A 57 55.46 -17.59 -7.21
C PRO A 57 55.13 -17.16 -8.65
N THR A 58 54.01 -16.45 -8.83
CA THR A 58 53.67 -15.73 -10.08
C THR A 58 52.88 -14.46 -9.74
N PRO A 59 52.66 -13.57 -10.73
CA PRO A 59 53.08 -12.18 -10.67
C PRO A 59 52.21 -11.28 -9.77
N THR A 60 52.68 -10.06 -9.50
CA THR A 60 51.86 -9.02 -8.87
C THR A 60 50.60 -8.74 -9.69
N GLU A 61 49.47 -9.28 -9.25
CA GLU A 61 48.17 -8.91 -9.80
C GLU A 61 47.87 -7.46 -9.42
N THR A 62 47.69 -6.62 -10.44
CA THR A 62 46.91 -5.37 -10.28
C THR A 62 45.58 -5.76 -9.65
N PRO A 63 45.10 -5.07 -8.59
CA PRO A 63 43.82 -5.43 -7.98
C PRO A 63 42.72 -5.32 -9.03
N THR A 64 42.27 -6.48 -9.51
CA THR A 64 41.03 -6.60 -10.27
C THR A 64 39.97 -6.05 -9.35
N ALA A 65 39.35 -4.94 -9.74
CA ALA A 65 38.25 -4.36 -8.97
C ALA A 65 37.19 -5.46 -8.82
N THR A 66 37.01 -5.97 -7.60
CA THR A 66 35.91 -6.87 -7.28
C THR A 66 34.66 -6.25 -7.85
N PRO A 67 33.95 -6.90 -8.80
CA PRO A 67 32.71 -6.35 -9.30
C PRO A 67 31.83 -6.11 -8.09
N ALA A 68 31.44 -4.85 -7.86
CA ALA A 68 30.59 -4.48 -6.74
C ALA A 68 29.39 -5.44 -6.79
N PRO A 69 29.06 -6.13 -5.68
CA PRO A 69 28.11 -7.24 -5.71
C PRO A 69 26.84 -6.76 -6.40
N THR A 70 26.57 -7.33 -7.58
CA THR A 70 25.43 -6.95 -8.41
C THR A 70 24.18 -7.32 -7.64
N ARG A 71 23.65 -6.32 -6.93
CA ARG A 71 22.47 -6.43 -6.08
C ARG A 71 21.34 -7.02 -6.93
N PRO A 72 20.58 -7.99 -6.42
CA PRO A 72 19.40 -8.49 -7.12
C PRO A 72 18.51 -7.33 -7.57
N GLU A 73 18.09 -7.35 -8.83
CA GLU A 73 17.00 -6.48 -9.28
C GLU A 73 15.72 -6.96 -8.60
N THR A 74 15.15 -6.15 -7.72
CA THR A 74 13.84 -6.42 -7.15
C THR A 74 12.77 -6.22 -8.23
N PRO A 75 11.60 -6.89 -8.17
CA PRO A 75 10.55 -6.73 -9.19
C PRO A 75 10.09 -5.27 -9.37
N VAL A 76 10.20 -4.45 -8.31
CA VAL A 76 9.90 -3.02 -8.31
C VAL A 76 10.84 -2.20 -9.20
N GLY A 77 12.04 -2.71 -9.53
CA GLY A 77 12.92 -2.10 -10.53
C GLY A 77 12.27 -1.95 -11.93
N THR A 78 11.16 -2.66 -12.17
CA THR A 78 10.36 -2.50 -13.40
C THR A 78 9.31 -1.37 -13.37
N LEU A 79 9.08 -0.71 -12.22
CA LEU A 79 8.12 0.39 -12.04
C LEU A 79 8.32 1.52 -13.06
N THR A 80 9.58 1.89 -13.31
CA THR A 80 9.99 2.91 -14.29
C THR A 80 9.41 2.70 -15.69
N ARG A 81 9.13 1.45 -16.07
CA ARG A 81 8.56 1.10 -17.38
C ARG A 81 7.09 1.49 -17.51
N TRP A 82 6.41 1.77 -16.42
CA TRP A 82 4.96 2.01 -16.34
C TRP A 82 4.58 3.45 -16.02
N MET A 83 5.55 4.37 -15.91
CA MET A 83 5.31 5.77 -15.58
C MET A 83 5.08 6.61 -16.84
N PRO A 84 3.83 6.96 -17.23
CA PRO A 84 3.56 7.93 -18.31
C PRO A 84 3.83 9.37 -17.84
N ASP A 85 3.58 10.35 -18.72
CA ASP A 85 3.52 11.77 -18.34
C ASP A 85 2.52 12.01 -17.18
N PRO A 86 2.90 12.71 -16.08
CA PRO A 86 2.00 13.04 -14.97
C PRO A 86 0.73 13.76 -15.40
N ALA A 87 0.80 14.62 -16.42
CA ALA A 87 -0.34 15.39 -16.90
C ALA A 87 -1.46 14.50 -17.48
N LEU A 88 -1.15 13.24 -17.82
CA LEU A 88 -2.11 12.23 -18.28
C LEU A 88 -2.70 11.40 -17.12
N LEU A 89 -2.25 11.61 -15.89
CA LEU A 89 -2.71 10.95 -14.66
C LEU A 89 -3.37 11.92 -13.66
N ASP A 90 -3.82 13.08 -14.12
CA ASP A 90 -4.32 14.19 -13.28
C ASP A 90 -3.27 14.71 -12.27
N GLN A 91 -1.97 14.40 -12.46
CA GLN A 91 -0.87 14.97 -11.69
C GLN A 91 -0.34 16.25 -12.36
N THR A 92 -0.37 17.36 -11.63
CA THR A 92 0.07 18.68 -12.11
C THR A 92 1.49 18.98 -11.62
N GLY A 93 2.09 20.07 -12.10
CA GLY A 93 3.39 20.54 -11.60
C GLY A 93 3.39 20.85 -10.10
N ASP A 94 2.22 21.22 -9.55
CA ASP A 94 2.06 21.57 -8.13
C ASP A 94 1.87 20.31 -7.25
N SER A 95 1.16 19.28 -7.73
CA SER A 95 0.95 18.04 -6.98
C SER A 95 2.08 17.02 -7.14
N GLY A 96 2.83 17.08 -8.24
CA GLY A 96 4.01 16.27 -8.47
C GLY A 96 3.74 14.82 -8.90
N TYR A 97 4.79 14.09 -9.29
CA TYR A 97 4.69 12.68 -9.67
C TYR A 97 4.97 11.79 -8.47
N ALA A 98 3.92 11.45 -7.73
CA ALA A 98 3.98 10.50 -6.62
C ALA A 98 3.65 9.06 -7.05
N PHE A 99 4.44 8.11 -6.55
CA PHE A 99 4.44 6.69 -6.92
C PHE A 99 4.67 5.78 -5.70
N LEU A 100 4.11 4.57 -5.78
CA LEU A 100 4.36 3.45 -4.86
C LEU A 100 4.63 2.19 -5.68
N GLY A 101 5.55 1.35 -5.24
CA GLY A 101 5.84 0.05 -5.81
C GLY A 101 6.16 -0.98 -4.75
N VAL A 102 5.51 -2.15 -4.83
CA VAL A 102 5.62 -3.24 -3.88
C VAL A 102 5.87 -4.54 -4.65
N ALA A 103 6.65 -5.47 -4.11
CA ALA A 103 6.81 -6.83 -4.63
C ALA A 103 6.37 -7.88 -3.60
N PRO A 104 5.05 -8.08 -3.38
CA PRO A 104 4.54 -8.96 -2.32
C PRO A 104 5.12 -10.37 -2.34
N ARG A 105 5.18 -11.00 -3.52
CA ARG A 105 5.72 -12.36 -3.66
C ARG A 105 7.19 -12.47 -3.26
N ALA A 106 7.99 -11.45 -3.57
CA ALA A 106 9.40 -11.41 -3.18
C ALA A 106 9.59 -11.07 -1.69
N LEU A 107 8.63 -10.40 -1.06
CA LEU A 107 8.59 -10.23 0.39
C LEU A 107 8.23 -11.55 1.10
N GLY A 108 7.33 -12.35 0.51
CA GLY A 108 6.99 -13.69 0.99
C GLY A 108 8.17 -14.67 1.05
N GLU A 109 9.19 -14.49 0.20
CA GLU A 109 10.45 -15.26 0.30
C GLU A 109 11.21 -15.04 1.62
N PHE A 110 10.85 -13.99 2.38
CA PHE A 110 11.43 -13.65 3.69
C PHE A 110 10.43 -13.76 4.85
N GLU A 111 9.25 -14.37 4.65
CA GLU A 111 8.19 -14.45 5.68
C GLU A 111 8.70 -15.02 7.02
N GLY A 112 9.47 -16.12 6.97
CA GLY A 112 10.05 -16.75 8.18
C GLY A 112 11.22 -15.98 8.82
N ALA A 113 11.66 -14.87 8.23
CA ALA A 113 12.70 -14.00 8.77
C ALA A 113 12.18 -12.63 9.24
N LEU A 114 10.96 -12.26 8.81
CA LEU A 114 10.28 -11.02 9.19
C LEU A 114 9.63 -11.13 10.57
N GLY A 115 9.32 -9.98 11.18
CA GLY A 115 8.53 -9.91 12.39
C GLY A 115 7.09 -10.39 12.17
N GLU A 116 6.43 -10.80 13.25
CA GLU A 116 5.03 -11.25 13.22
C GLU A 116 4.12 -10.17 12.61
N GLY A 117 3.21 -10.58 11.72
CA GLY A 117 2.26 -9.68 11.05
C GLY A 117 2.79 -8.90 9.84
N ALA A 118 4.11 -8.88 9.57
CA ALA A 118 4.73 -8.01 8.55
C ALA A 118 4.16 -8.13 7.13
N LEU A 119 3.61 -9.30 6.80
CA LEU A 119 3.00 -9.60 5.50
C LEU A 119 1.47 -9.79 5.57
N GLY A 120 0.83 -9.63 6.73
CA GLY A 120 -0.62 -9.83 6.91
C GLY A 120 -1.45 -9.01 5.92
N GLN A 121 -0.98 -7.80 5.64
CA GLN A 121 -1.49 -6.93 4.59
C GLN A 121 -1.63 -7.62 3.22
N PHE A 122 -0.69 -8.48 2.81
CA PHE A 122 -0.73 -9.15 1.50
C PHE A 122 -1.56 -10.44 1.47
N GLN A 123 -2.11 -10.90 2.59
CA GLN A 123 -2.94 -12.11 2.65
C GLN A 123 -4.33 -11.91 2.02
N GLY A 124 -4.74 -10.66 1.79
CA GLY A 124 -5.99 -10.28 1.13
C GLY A 124 -6.22 -10.92 -0.25
N GLN A 125 -7.46 -11.31 -0.54
CA GLN A 125 -7.90 -11.51 -1.93
C GLN A 125 -7.94 -10.16 -2.66
N TYR A 126 -7.54 -10.15 -3.93
CA TYR A 126 -7.64 -8.95 -4.75
C TYR A 126 -9.09 -8.68 -5.16
N PRO A 127 -9.61 -7.44 -5.10
CA PRO A 127 -11.03 -7.15 -5.33
C PRO A 127 -11.61 -7.49 -6.71
N ILE A 128 -10.80 -7.89 -7.69
CA ILE A 128 -11.26 -8.36 -9.01
C ILE A 128 -11.06 -9.89 -9.04
N PRO A 129 -12.14 -10.69 -9.12
CA PRO A 129 -12.07 -12.14 -9.24
C PRO A 129 -11.14 -12.60 -10.36
N GLY A 130 -10.45 -13.72 -10.13
CA GLY A 130 -9.46 -14.28 -11.06
C GLY A 130 -8.03 -13.73 -10.89
N VAL A 131 -7.83 -12.65 -10.14
CA VAL A 131 -6.49 -12.09 -9.88
C VAL A 131 -5.69 -12.88 -8.82
N GLY A 132 -6.37 -13.51 -7.86
CA GLY A 132 -5.75 -14.21 -6.73
C GLY A 132 -5.57 -13.33 -5.49
N THR A 133 -4.63 -13.67 -4.62
CA THR A 133 -4.27 -12.89 -3.43
C THR A 133 -3.25 -11.80 -3.74
N PHE A 134 -3.08 -10.81 -2.87
CA PHE A 134 -2.04 -9.79 -3.02
C PHE A 134 -0.62 -10.38 -2.87
N GLY A 135 -0.42 -11.38 -2.01
CA GLY A 135 0.87 -12.03 -1.73
C GLY A 135 1.45 -12.78 -2.93
N GLU A 136 0.61 -13.36 -3.79
CA GLU A 136 1.04 -14.05 -5.01
C GLU A 136 1.56 -13.09 -6.10
N GLN A 137 1.31 -11.79 -5.97
CA GLN A 137 1.60 -10.81 -7.02
C GLN A 137 3.11 -10.50 -7.06
N ARG A 138 3.67 -10.59 -8.27
CA ARG A 138 5.10 -10.30 -8.52
C ARG A 138 5.41 -8.82 -8.32
N ALA A 139 4.48 -7.92 -8.67
CA ALA A 139 4.57 -6.51 -8.31
C ALA A 139 3.20 -5.80 -8.34
N LEU A 140 3.05 -4.80 -7.48
CA LEU A 140 1.96 -3.83 -7.48
C LEU A 140 2.58 -2.43 -7.58
N PHE A 141 2.16 -1.63 -8.57
CA PHE A 141 2.53 -0.21 -8.70
C PHE A 141 1.27 0.66 -8.58
N ARG A 142 1.42 1.85 -7.98
CA ARG A 142 0.35 2.84 -7.87
C ARG A 142 0.89 4.23 -8.20
N PHE A 143 0.09 4.99 -8.95
CA PHE A 143 0.37 6.37 -9.37
C PHE A 143 -0.85 7.24 -9.07
N ALA A 144 -0.66 8.52 -8.76
CA ALA A 144 -1.73 9.52 -8.60
C ALA A 144 -2.88 9.14 -7.64
N ARG A 145 -2.69 8.16 -6.74
CA ARG A 145 -3.70 7.48 -5.91
C ARG A 145 -4.81 6.74 -6.69
N SER A 146 -5.14 7.10 -7.94
CA SER A 146 -6.22 6.50 -8.74
C SER A 146 -5.78 5.41 -9.72
N ALA A 147 -4.52 5.40 -10.14
CA ALA A 147 -3.99 4.48 -11.14
C ALA A 147 -3.19 3.35 -10.48
N SER A 148 -3.50 2.10 -10.83
CA SER A 148 -2.78 0.92 -10.34
C SER A 148 -2.35 0.01 -11.49
N VAL A 149 -1.20 -0.64 -11.33
CA VAL A 149 -0.70 -1.70 -12.22
C VAL A 149 -0.37 -2.91 -11.36
N LEU A 150 -0.95 -4.06 -11.70
CA LEU A 150 -0.68 -5.32 -11.05
C LEU A 150 -0.01 -6.30 -12.02
N LEU A 151 1.05 -6.94 -11.55
CA LEU A 151 1.83 -7.94 -12.28
C LEU A 151 1.85 -9.24 -11.50
N GLY A 152 1.34 -10.32 -12.08
CA GLY A 152 1.25 -11.63 -11.46
C GLY A 152 1.21 -12.74 -12.51
N ASP A 153 0.84 -13.95 -12.09
CA ASP A 153 0.71 -15.13 -12.95
C ASP A 153 -0.78 -15.53 -13.17
N PHE A 154 -1.72 -14.60 -12.92
CA PHE A 154 -3.15 -14.83 -13.03
C PHE A 154 -3.64 -15.09 -14.46
N ASP A 155 -4.68 -15.93 -14.58
CA ASP A 155 -5.33 -16.21 -15.86
C ASP A 155 -6.09 -14.97 -16.35
N ARG A 156 -5.81 -14.59 -17.60
CA ARG A 156 -6.43 -13.42 -18.21
C ARG A 156 -7.95 -13.56 -18.33
N THR A 157 -8.47 -14.73 -18.72
CA THR A 157 -9.90 -14.92 -18.95
C THR A 157 -10.67 -14.79 -17.63
N ALA A 158 -10.14 -15.37 -16.55
CA ALA A 158 -10.68 -15.21 -15.21
C ALA A 158 -10.77 -13.74 -14.78
N VAL A 159 -9.73 -12.93 -15.01
CA VAL A 159 -9.75 -11.48 -14.72
C VAL A 159 -10.70 -10.71 -15.62
N GLU A 160 -10.79 -11.06 -16.91
CA GLU A 160 -11.78 -10.48 -17.82
C GLU A 160 -13.23 -10.77 -17.37
N ASP A 161 -13.50 -11.97 -16.84
CA ASP A 161 -14.80 -12.35 -16.29
C ASP A 161 -15.08 -11.71 -14.93
N GLY A 162 -14.07 -11.54 -14.07
CA GLY A 162 -14.17 -10.77 -12.83
C GLY A 162 -14.53 -9.30 -13.08
N LEU A 163 -13.92 -8.65 -14.08
CA LEU A 163 -14.28 -7.29 -14.50
C LEU A 163 -15.74 -7.19 -14.98
N ARG A 164 -16.24 -8.18 -15.72
CA ARG A 164 -17.65 -8.23 -16.17
C ARG A 164 -18.63 -8.28 -15.01
N GLN A 165 -18.28 -8.93 -13.90
CA GLN A 165 -19.11 -8.97 -12.69
C GLN A 165 -19.25 -7.57 -12.03
N TYR A 166 -18.25 -6.71 -12.18
CA TYR A 166 -18.30 -5.29 -11.77
C TYR A 166 -18.91 -4.35 -12.83
N GLY A 167 -19.57 -4.89 -13.85
CA GLY A 167 -20.25 -4.13 -14.89
C GLY A 167 -19.33 -3.49 -15.93
N PHE A 168 -18.06 -3.91 -16.02
CA PHE A 168 -17.18 -3.47 -17.11
C PHE A 168 -17.51 -4.23 -18.41
N GLU A 169 -17.71 -3.48 -19.49
CA GLU A 169 -17.85 -4.03 -20.83
C GLU A 169 -16.50 -4.11 -21.55
N ALA A 170 -16.29 -5.19 -22.29
CA ALA A 170 -15.02 -5.47 -22.96
C ALA A 170 -14.91 -4.70 -24.29
N GLY A 171 -14.20 -3.58 -24.30
CA GLY A 171 -13.90 -2.74 -25.47
C GLY A 171 -12.80 -3.29 -26.37
N ASP A 172 -12.22 -2.46 -27.24
CA ASP A 172 -11.21 -2.91 -28.22
C ASP A 172 -9.91 -3.43 -27.61
N ALA A 173 -9.11 -4.13 -28.43
CA ALA A 173 -7.74 -4.47 -28.08
C ALA A 173 -6.79 -3.29 -28.44
N TYR A 174 -6.02 -2.81 -27.46
CA TYR A 174 -5.05 -1.73 -27.62
C TYR A 174 -3.66 -2.23 -27.18
N ARG A 175 -2.67 -2.16 -28.09
CA ARG A 175 -1.25 -2.57 -27.85
C ARG A 175 -1.06 -3.96 -27.22
N GLY A 176 -2.00 -4.88 -27.44
CA GLY A 176 -1.98 -6.24 -26.89
C GLY A 176 -2.65 -6.40 -25.52
N PHE A 177 -3.26 -5.34 -24.98
CA PHE A 177 -4.20 -5.39 -23.86
C PHE A 177 -5.64 -5.37 -24.39
N ARG A 178 -6.58 -6.00 -23.68
CA ARG A 178 -8.02 -5.83 -23.89
C ARG A 178 -8.50 -4.73 -22.96
N PHE A 179 -9.16 -3.71 -23.50
CA PHE A 179 -9.72 -2.62 -22.69
C PHE A 179 -11.10 -2.97 -22.14
N PHE A 180 -11.40 -2.40 -20.99
CA PHE A 180 -12.62 -2.59 -20.23
C PHE A 180 -13.09 -1.24 -19.69
N SER A 181 -14.35 -0.91 -19.93
CA SER A 181 -14.98 0.32 -19.44
C SER A 181 -16.38 -0.02 -18.92
N PRO A 182 -16.76 0.40 -17.70
CA PRO A 182 -18.13 0.33 -17.22
C PRO A 182 -18.93 1.55 -17.73
N PRO A 183 -20.21 1.70 -17.36
CA PRO A 183 -21.00 2.90 -17.69
C PRO A 183 -20.56 4.20 -16.98
N ASP A 184 -19.59 4.12 -16.07
CA ASP A 184 -19.02 5.27 -15.35
C ASP A 184 -17.60 5.61 -15.85
N ALA A 185 -16.96 6.58 -15.21
CA ALA A 185 -15.67 7.15 -15.62
C ALA A 185 -14.48 6.18 -15.58
N ARG A 186 -14.56 5.05 -14.86
CA ARG A 186 -13.43 4.13 -14.63
C ARG A 186 -12.97 3.45 -15.91
N ALA A 187 -11.72 2.99 -15.93
CA ALA A 187 -11.21 2.16 -17.03
C ALA A 187 -10.23 1.10 -16.52
N ALA A 188 -10.15 -0.01 -17.25
CA ALA A 188 -9.19 -1.07 -17.01
C ALA A 188 -8.63 -1.62 -18.33
N ALA A 189 -7.44 -2.20 -18.28
CA ALA A 189 -6.83 -2.92 -19.39
C ALA A 189 -6.15 -4.20 -18.91
N VAL A 190 -6.46 -5.33 -19.54
CA VAL A 190 -5.97 -6.66 -19.13
C VAL A 190 -5.12 -7.28 -20.23
N ARG A 191 -4.02 -7.89 -19.82
CA ARG A 191 -3.18 -8.80 -20.60
C ARG A 191 -2.74 -9.95 -19.70
N ASP A 192 -2.24 -11.02 -20.28
CA ASP A 192 -1.69 -12.19 -19.57
C ASP A 192 -0.69 -11.73 -18.49
N GLY A 193 -1.01 -12.00 -17.21
CA GLY A 193 -0.23 -11.58 -16.04
C GLY A 193 -0.10 -10.07 -15.80
N MET A 194 -0.93 -9.22 -16.43
CA MET A 194 -0.88 -7.76 -16.29
C MET A 194 -2.29 -7.15 -16.26
N LEU A 195 -2.59 -6.42 -15.19
CA LEU A 195 -3.83 -5.66 -15.02
C LEU A 195 -3.48 -4.19 -14.77
N VAL A 196 -4.07 -3.29 -15.55
CA VAL A 196 -4.02 -1.84 -15.32
C VAL A 196 -5.43 -1.38 -14.97
N THR A 197 -5.60 -0.61 -13.91
CA THR A 197 -6.88 -0.01 -13.52
C THR A 197 -6.68 1.47 -13.22
N VAL A 198 -7.61 2.32 -13.67
CA VAL A 198 -7.67 3.73 -13.26
C VAL A 198 -9.08 4.04 -12.76
N GLY A 199 -9.17 4.42 -11.49
CA GLY A 199 -10.40 4.78 -10.80
C GLY A 199 -10.76 6.26 -10.90
N ALA A 200 -12.00 6.59 -10.57
CA ALA A 200 -12.41 7.97 -10.29
C ALA A 200 -11.84 8.41 -8.93
N VAL A 201 -11.38 9.67 -8.80
CA VAL A 201 -10.81 10.17 -7.52
C VAL A 201 -11.86 10.58 -6.47
N SER A 202 -13.11 10.73 -6.92
CA SER A 202 -14.31 10.95 -6.09
C SER A 202 -15.55 10.45 -6.84
N SER A 203 -16.69 10.30 -6.15
CA SER A 203 -17.96 9.93 -6.79
C SER A 203 -18.54 11.00 -7.72
N GLY A 204 -17.98 12.21 -7.74
CA GLY A 204 -18.35 13.29 -8.67
C GLY A 204 -17.40 13.44 -9.86
N ASP A 205 -16.31 12.68 -9.92
CA ASP A 205 -15.37 12.70 -11.04
C ASP A 205 -15.93 11.89 -12.22
N THR A 206 -16.51 12.58 -13.19
CA THR A 206 -17.03 12.01 -14.43
C THR A 206 -16.02 12.05 -15.58
N THR A 207 -14.74 12.29 -15.30
CA THR A 207 -13.69 12.38 -16.32
C THR A 207 -13.33 11.00 -16.82
N ASP A 208 -13.52 10.71 -18.11
CA ASP A 208 -13.13 9.45 -18.72
C ASP A 208 -11.66 9.10 -18.39
N LYS A 209 -11.44 7.99 -17.69
CA LYS A 209 -10.12 7.50 -17.28
C LYS A 209 -9.46 6.58 -18.30
N ARG A 210 -10.12 6.28 -19.42
CA ARG A 210 -9.52 5.51 -20.51
C ARG A 210 -8.20 6.11 -21.03
N PRO A 211 -8.06 7.44 -21.25
CA PRO A 211 -6.79 8.03 -21.68
C PRO A 211 -5.62 7.79 -20.70
N ALA A 212 -5.90 7.76 -19.38
CA ALA A 212 -4.89 7.46 -18.38
C ALA A 212 -4.42 5.99 -18.45
N VAL A 213 -5.34 5.05 -18.69
CA VAL A 213 -5.00 3.63 -18.93
C VAL A 213 -4.20 3.48 -20.23
N GLU A 214 -4.59 4.17 -21.31
CA GLU A 214 -3.86 4.18 -22.59
C GLU A 214 -2.43 4.71 -22.41
N ALA A 215 -2.25 5.80 -21.66
CA ALA A 215 -0.95 6.38 -21.35
C ALA A 215 -0.02 5.40 -20.60
N ILE A 216 -0.53 4.72 -19.56
CA ILE A 216 0.23 3.70 -18.80
C ILE A 216 0.64 2.52 -19.71
N VAL A 217 -0.27 2.07 -20.58
CA VAL A 217 -0.01 1.01 -21.56
C VAL A 217 1.03 1.46 -22.61
N ASP A 218 1.00 2.71 -23.06
CA ASP A 218 1.97 3.23 -24.03
C ASP A 218 3.36 3.43 -23.43
N ALA A 219 3.47 3.91 -22.18
CA ALA A 219 4.73 3.92 -21.42
C ALA A 219 5.33 2.50 -21.29
N ARG A 220 4.48 1.52 -20.97
CA ARG A 220 4.87 0.11 -20.84
C ARG A 220 5.36 -0.50 -22.15
N THR A 221 4.68 -0.19 -23.23
CA THR A 221 4.95 -0.77 -24.56
C THR A 221 5.98 0.03 -25.36
N GLY A 222 6.41 1.19 -24.87
CA GLY A 222 7.40 2.05 -25.53
C GLY A 222 6.83 2.85 -26.70
N ASN A 223 5.52 3.15 -26.68
CA ASN A 223 4.85 4.00 -27.67
C ASN A 223 4.74 5.47 -27.21
N ALA A 224 5.12 5.77 -25.96
CA ALA A 224 5.28 7.11 -25.41
C ALA A 224 6.57 7.19 -24.57
N ASP A 225 7.10 8.40 -24.42
CA ASP A 225 8.20 8.66 -23.48
C ASP A 225 7.74 8.39 -22.04
N ARG A 226 8.59 7.76 -21.24
CA ARG A 226 8.32 7.53 -19.81
C ARG A 226 8.72 8.76 -19.01
N TYR A 227 8.06 8.97 -17.87
CA TYR A 227 8.38 10.09 -16.99
C TYR A 227 9.87 10.17 -16.63
N VAL A 228 10.49 9.03 -16.33
CA VAL A 228 11.93 8.95 -16.00
C VAL A 228 12.86 9.23 -17.19
N ASP A 229 12.37 9.08 -18.42
CA ASP A 229 13.11 9.42 -19.65
C ASP A 229 12.99 10.92 -19.94
N ALA A 230 11.80 11.50 -19.76
CA ALA A 230 11.50 12.92 -19.96
C ALA A 230 12.01 13.84 -18.83
N VAL A 231 12.06 13.34 -17.60
CA VAL A 231 12.46 14.10 -16.39
C VAL A 231 13.65 13.42 -15.71
N PRO A 232 14.90 13.84 -16.04
CA PRO A 232 16.12 13.23 -15.49
C PRO A 232 16.23 13.28 -13.96
N ASP A 233 15.57 14.24 -13.31
CA ASP A 233 15.53 14.34 -11.86
C ASP A 233 14.69 13.21 -11.22
N SER A 234 13.60 12.75 -11.87
CA SER A 234 12.85 11.57 -11.41
C SER A 234 13.71 10.31 -11.45
N ARG A 235 14.48 10.11 -12.53
CA ARG A 235 15.47 9.04 -12.64
C ARG A 235 16.51 9.13 -11.52
N ARG A 236 17.12 10.30 -11.31
CA ARG A 236 18.13 10.52 -10.27
C ARG A 236 17.61 10.21 -8.86
N LEU A 237 16.36 10.57 -8.55
CA LEU A 237 15.71 10.22 -7.28
C LEU A 237 15.60 8.70 -7.13
N LEU A 238 15.09 8.01 -8.16
CA LEU A 238 14.95 6.55 -8.15
C LEU A 238 16.29 5.81 -8.07
N ASP A 239 17.34 6.30 -8.75
CA ASP A 239 18.70 5.76 -8.64
C ASP A 239 19.30 6.01 -7.22
N ALA A 240 19.00 7.17 -6.63
CA ALA A 240 19.40 7.53 -5.28
C ALA A 240 18.70 6.72 -4.18
N ILE A 241 17.51 6.16 -4.44
CA ILE A 241 16.86 5.15 -3.58
C ILE A 241 17.41 3.76 -3.90
N GLY A 242 17.51 3.40 -5.18
CA GLY A 242 17.98 2.11 -5.70
C GLY A 242 16.94 0.99 -5.57
N SER A 243 17.33 -0.26 -5.84
CA SER A 243 16.38 -1.39 -5.75
C SER A 243 15.95 -1.69 -4.31
N ALA A 244 14.65 -1.96 -4.17
CA ALA A 244 13.93 -2.19 -2.93
C ALA A 244 12.70 -3.09 -3.17
N HIS A 245 12.23 -3.80 -2.15
CA HIS A 245 11.02 -4.64 -2.20
C HIS A 245 9.74 -3.81 -2.00
N VAL A 246 9.83 -2.74 -1.21
CA VAL A 246 8.85 -1.65 -1.12
C VAL A 246 9.56 -0.35 -1.48
N LEU A 247 8.97 0.47 -2.34
CA LEU A 247 9.50 1.73 -2.84
C LEU A 247 8.38 2.75 -2.90
N GLU A 248 8.53 3.87 -2.20
CA GLU A 248 7.63 5.00 -2.26
C GLU A 248 8.42 6.26 -2.63
N GLY A 249 7.76 7.23 -3.25
CA GLY A 249 8.39 8.53 -3.49
C GLY A 249 7.54 9.45 -4.33
N ARG A 250 8.02 10.69 -4.43
CA ARG A 250 7.44 11.72 -5.29
C ARG A 250 8.49 12.68 -5.83
N THR A 251 8.31 13.13 -7.05
CA THR A 251 8.87 14.41 -7.51
C THR A 251 7.82 15.51 -7.29
N HIS A 252 8.24 16.75 -7.11
CA HIS A 252 7.35 17.90 -6.86
C HIS A 252 8.00 19.24 -7.27
N GLY A 253 7.26 20.34 -7.21
CA GLY A 253 7.80 21.69 -7.42
C GLY A 253 8.88 22.08 -6.40
N THR A 254 9.76 23.03 -6.73
CA THR A 254 10.89 23.37 -5.83
C THR A 254 10.41 23.90 -4.48
N GLY A 255 10.75 23.19 -3.39
CA GLY A 255 10.58 23.68 -2.01
C GLY A 255 9.51 23.00 -1.16
N GLU A 256 8.74 22.04 -1.70
CA GLU A 256 7.58 21.46 -0.99
C GLU A 256 7.96 20.70 0.30
N THR A 257 8.88 19.73 0.24
CA THR A 257 9.32 18.96 1.43
C THR A 257 10.52 19.61 2.13
N PHE A 258 11.51 20.01 1.33
CA PHE A 258 12.74 20.65 1.80
C PHE A 258 12.98 21.94 1.01
N GLU A 259 13.60 22.93 1.64
CA GLU A 259 14.13 24.09 0.90
C GLU A 259 15.03 23.62 -0.25
N GLN A 260 14.76 24.10 -1.47
CA GLN A 260 15.39 23.67 -2.73
C GLN A 260 15.20 22.18 -3.12
N GLY A 261 14.34 21.42 -2.42
CA GLY A 261 14.00 20.04 -2.76
C GLY A 261 13.11 19.94 -4.01
N LEU A 262 13.32 18.91 -4.83
CA LEU A 262 12.59 18.57 -6.06
C LEU A 262 11.83 17.24 -5.95
N GLY A 263 11.98 16.53 -4.83
CA GLY A 263 11.36 15.25 -4.58
C GLY A 263 12.12 14.43 -3.54
N GLU A 264 11.41 13.45 -2.97
CA GLU A 264 11.94 12.51 -1.99
C GLU A 264 11.29 11.13 -2.14
N GLY A 265 11.87 10.12 -1.51
CA GLY A 265 11.27 8.79 -1.42
C GLY A 265 12.10 7.83 -0.57
N THR A 266 11.49 6.69 -0.24
CA THR A 266 12.04 5.67 0.65
C THR A 266 11.96 4.29 -0.01
N GLY A 267 13.00 3.49 0.17
CA GLY A 267 13.08 2.12 -0.31
C GLY A 267 13.48 1.15 0.80
N TYR A 268 12.67 0.10 0.99
CA TYR A 268 12.88 -0.97 1.96
C TYR A 268 13.38 -2.22 1.23
N HIS A 269 14.64 -2.59 1.46
CA HIS A 269 15.25 -3.79 0.88
C HIS A 269 15.43 -4.84 1.98
N VAL A 270 14.42 -5.68 2.13
CA VAL A 270 14.45 -6.89 2.97
C VAL A 270 15.57 -7.86 2.51
N ALA A 271 16.17 -8.54 3.48
CA ALA A 271 17.01 -9.73 3.32
C ALA A 271 16.89 -10.58 4.59
N GLU A 272 17.39 -11.82 4.58
CA GLU A 272 17.20 -12.79 5.69
C GLU A 272 17.68 -12.28 7.06
N GLY A 273 18.83 -11.59 7.13
CA GLY A 273 19.36 -11.05 8.40
C GLY A 273 18.95 -9.61 8.70
N GLU A 274 19.15 -8.71 7.74
CA GLU A 274 19.01 -7.26 7.92
C GLU A 274 18.18 -6.64 6.79
N THR A 275 17.17 -5.87 7.16
CA THR A 275 16.39 -5.03 6.24
C THR A 275 17.04 -3.66 6.15
N ARG A 276 17.43 -3.25 4.93
CA ARG A 276 18.01 -1.93 4.70
C ARG A 276 16.91 -0.95 4.28
N VAL A 277 16.74 0.11 5.06
CA VAL A 277 15.96 1.30 4.69
C VAL A 277 16.88 2.31 4.01
N ARG A 278 16.46 2.87 2.87
CA ARG A 278 17.18 3.94 2.17
C ARG A 278 16.20 5.02 1.73
N ALA A 279 16.28 6.19 2.35
CA ALA A 279 15.56 7.38 1.90
C ALA A 279 16.49 8.30 1.11
N ALA A 280 15.95 9.02 0.13
CA ALA A 280 16.68 10.02 -0.62
C ALA A 280 15.82 11.26 -0.86
N ALA A 281 16.44 12.44 -0.79
CA ALA A 281 15.88 13.72 -1.21
C ALA A 281 16.77 14.33 -2.30
N LEU A 282 16.17 14.81 -3.38
CA LEU A 282 16.86 15.42 -4.52
C LEU A 282 16.68 16.94 -4.51
N PHE A 283 17.73 17.68 -4.85
CA PHE A 283 17.77 19.15 -4.78
C PHE A 283 18.07 19.81 -6.13
N THR A 284 17.78 21.13 -6.22
CA THR A 284 18.12 21.97 -7.38
C THR A 284 19.64 22.05 -7.62
N GLU A 285 20.04 22.55 -8.80
CA GLU A 285 21.45 22.58 -9.19
C GLU A 285 22.30 23.47 -8.26
N GLY A 286 23.38 22.89 -7.73
CA GLY A 286 24.24 23.54 -6.74
C GLY A 286 23.71 23.57 -5.30
N ALA A 287 22.53 23.00 -5.02
CA ALA A 287 21.93 22.94 -3.69
C ALA A 287 21.94 21.53 -3.10
N THR A 288 22.03 21.44 -1.76
CA THR A 288 21.70 20.25 -0.95
C THR A 288 21.26 20.72 0.44
N ASN A 289 20.35 20.03 1.11
CA ASN A 289 19.95 20.35 2.49
C ASN A 289 20.23 19.18 3.45
N ARG A 290 21.51 18.94 3.75
CA ARG A 290 21.93 17.84 4.64
C ARG A 290 21.46 18.00 6.09
N SER A 291 21.34 19.24 6.58
CA SER A 291 20.80 19.52 7.91
C SER A 291 19.29 19.25 7.96
N GLY A 292 18.51 19.74 7.00
CA GLY A 292 17.08 19.46 6.94
C GLY A 292 16.78 17.97 6.77
N MET A 293 17.62 17.23 6.02
CA MET A 293 17.53 15.77 5.97
C MET A 293 17.87 15.13 7.33
N ALA A 294 18.87 15.63 8.07
CA ALA A 294 19.19 15.15 9.41
C ALA A 294 18.03 15.38 10.39
N ASP A 295 17.44 16.57 10.36
CA ASP A 295 16.29 16.95 11.19
C ASP A 295 15.02 16.14 10.80
N TRP A 296 14.90 15.72 9.53
CA TRP A 296 13.77 14.89 9.06
C TRP A 296 13.92 13.41 9.41
N VAL A 297 15.13 12.85 9.39
CA VAL A 297 15.34 11.42 9.74
C VAL A 297 15.38 11.17 11.24
N ASP A 298 15.64 12.19 12.06
CA ASP A 298 15.71 12.06 13.52
C ASP A 298 14.30 11.76 14.09
N GLY A 299 14.13 10.55 14.61
CA GLY A 299 12.84 10.06 15.10
C GLY A 299 11.80 9.72 14.02
N ALA A 300 12.19 9.53 12.76
CA ALA A 300 11.26 9.13 11.70
C ALA A 300 10.99 7.61 11.72
N ASP A 301 9.73 7.23 11.94
CA ASP A 301 9.25 5.84 11.91
C ASP A 301 9.57 5.10 10.59
N ALA A 302 9.78 5.85 9.50
CA ALA A 302 10.23 5.35 8.21
C ALA A 302 11.52 4.51 8.28
N PHE A 303 12.36 4.69 9.31
CA PHE A 303 13.60 3.90 9.50
C PHE A 303 13.43 2.68 10.41
N LEU A 304 12.21 2.36 10.84
CA LEU A 304 11.88 1.15 11.62
C LEU A 304 12.71 1.02 12.92
N GLY A 305 13.03 2.15 13.55
CA GLY A 305 13.88 2.22 14.74
C GLY A 305 15.41 2.16 14.48
N GLY A 306 15.85 1.95 13.23
CA GLY A 306 17.27 1.93 12.87
C GLY A 306 17.90 3.31 12.79
N GLU A 307 19.14 3.46 13.27
CA GLU A 307 19.87 4.74 13.23
C GLU A 307 20.33 5.11 11.79
N PRO A 308 19.85 6.23 11.21
CA PRO A 308 20.12 6.57 9.81
C PRO A 308 21.47 7.28 9.63
N THR A 309 22.29 6.76 8.72
CA THR A 309 23.53 7.42 8.29
C THR A 309 23.32 8.25 7.02
N LEU A 310 23.85 9.48 6.99
CA LEU A 310 23.68 10.40 5.87
C LEU A 310 24.89 10.42 4.93
N ARG A 311 24.62 10.33 3.62
CA ARG A 311 25.56 10.59 2.53
C ARG A 311 25.00 11.67 1.59
N THR A 312 25.88 12.43 0.96
CA THR A 312 25.53 13.32 -0.14
C THR A 312 26.18 12.77 -1.43
N ASP A 313 25.45 12.78 -2.53
CA ASP A 313 25.89 12.28 -3.84
C ASP A 313 25.38 13.23 -4.92
N ASP A 314 26.27 14.07 -5.46
CA ASP A 314 25.90 15.21 -6.31
C ASP A 314 24.83 16.10 -5.64
N ARG A 315 23.60 16.08 -6.17
CA ARG A 315 22.43 16.84 -5.67
C ARG A 315 21.46 16.01 -4.83
N ALA A 316 21.78 14.75 -4.56
CA ALA A 316 20.97 13.89 -3.69
C ALA A 316 21.55 13.85 -2.27
N VAL A 317 20.70 14.00 -1.26
CA VAL A 317 21.02 13.62 0.12
C VAL A 317 20.32 12.31 0.42
N ILE A 318 21.07 11.33 0.90
CA ILE A 318 20.66 9.94 1.03
C ILE A 318 20.86 9.53 2.49
N ALA A 319 19.80 9.05 3.12
CA ALA A 319 19.83 8.42 4.43
C ALA A 319 19.81 6.90 4.25
N THR A 320 20.52 6.17 5.11
CA THR A 320 20.49 4.70 5.10
C THR A 320 20.64 4.16 6.51
N ALA A 321 19.67 3.35 6.92
CA ALA A 321 19.69 2.54 8.14
C ALA A 321 19.63 1.05 7.79
N THR A 322 20.03 0.20 8.71
CA THR A 322 19.72 -1.23 8.70
C THR A 322 19.07 -1.60 10.02
N VAL A 323 18.10 -2.51 9.95
CA VAL A 323 17.41 -3.07 11.11
C VAL A 323 17.39 -4.59 10.98
N PRO A 324 17.46 -5.35 12.09
CA PRO A 324 17.26 -6.79 12.05
C PRO A 324 15.92 -7.12 11.40
N THR A 325 15.88 -8.05 10.45
CA THR A 325 14.64 -8.32 9.69
C THR A 325 13.51 -8.84 10.59
N GLY A 326 13.83 -9.55 11.67
CA GLY A 326 12.86 -10.02 12.66
C GLY A 326 12.19 -8.90 13.48
N ASP A 327 12.76 -7.70 13.50
CA ASP A 327 12.15 -6.53 14.16
C ASP A 327 11.16 -5.79 13.23
N VAL A 328 11.11 -6.15 11.94
CA VAL A 328 10.22 -5.54 10.95
C VAL A 328 8.86 -6.22 11.00
N THR A 329 7.91 -5.63 11.73
CA THR A 329 6.51 -6.08 11.85
C THR A 329 5.56 -5.47 10.82
N GLY A 330 6.08 -4.68 9.87
CA GLY A 330 5.29 -4.03 8.82
C GLY A 330 6.12 -3.08 7.97
N PHE A 331 5.54 -2.56 6.89
CA PHE A 331 6.16 -1.58 6.02
C PHE A 331 5.33 -0.29 5.99
N PRO A 332 5.92 0.88 6.24
CA PRO A 332 5.26 2.16 5.96
C PRO A 332 4.83 2.19 4.50
N GLY A 333 3.53 2.39 4.29
CA GLY A 333 2.88 2.37 2.98
C GLY A 333 2.02 3.60 2.71
N GLU A 334 2.26 4.70 3.46
CA GLU A 334 1.54 5.94 3.25
C GLU A 334 2.17 6.74 2.10
N PHE A 335 1.40 6.90 1.03
CA PHE A 335 1.78 7.61 -0.18
C PHE A 335 2.31 9.03 0.14
N PRO A 336 3.63 9.30 -0.04
CA PRO A 336 4.28 10.46 0.55
C PRO A 336 3.78 11.79 -0.01
N GLY A 337 3.91 12.84 0.81
CA GLY A 337 3.55 14.23 0.50
C GLY A 337 2.40 14.77 1.36
N PRO A 338 2.11 16.09 1.28
CA PRO A 338 0.96 16.66 1.95
C PRO A 338 -0.33 16.00 1.41
N ALA A 339 -1.36 15.93 2.27
CA ALA A 339 -2.66 15.43 1.84
C ALA A 339 -3.16 16.25 0.64
N ILE A 340 -3.27 15.62 -0.53
CA ILE A 340 -3.89 16.24 -1.71
C ILE A 340 -5.32 16.62 -1.32
N GLU A 341 -5.59 17.92 -1.22
CA GLU A 341 -6.87 18.44 -0.74
C GLU A 341 -8.02 17.89 -1.58
N ARG A 342 -9.02 17.30 -0.92
CA ARG A 342 -10.31 17.05 -1.58
C ARG A 342 -11.18 18.27 -1.47
N ASP A 343 -11.80 18.65 -2.59
CA ASP A 343 -12.95 19.53 -2.54
C ASP A 343 -14.08 18.83 -1.78
N SER A 344 -14.17 19.26 -0.54
CA SER A 344 -14.98 18.72 0.52
C SER A 344 -16.46 19.11 0.41
N ALA A 345 -16.85 19.70 -0.72
CA ALA A 345 -18.25 19.93 -1.08
C ALA A 345 -18.91 18.73 -1.80
N SER A 346 -18.15 17.68 -2.14
CA SER A 346 -18.56 16.67 -3.16
C SER A 346 -19.33 15.44 -2.65
N GLY A 347 -19.13 14.99 -1.41
CA GLY A 347 -20.05 14.04 -0.73
C GLY A 347 -20.18 12.62 -1.32
N GLY A 348 -19.09 11.89 -1.55
CA GLY A 348 -19.11 10.41 -1.60
C GLY A 348 -19.36 9.75 -0.22
N PRO A 349 -18.93 8.49 0.01
CA PRO A 349 -18.77 7.82 1.32
C PRO A 349 -17.34 7.99 1.91
N PRO A 350 -17.07 7.80 3.21
CA PRO A 350 -15.74 8.00 3.80
C PRO A 350 -14.71 6.94 3.37
N THR A 351 -13.42 7.26 3.43
CA THR A 351 -12.36 6.25 3.47
C THR A 351 -11.90 6.03 4.88
N VAL A 352 -12.19 4.82 5.35
CA VAL A 352 -11.96 4.35 6.71
C VAL A 352 -11.53 2.91 6.66
N SER A 353 -10.62 2.54 7.55
CA SER A 353 -10.22 1.18 7.82
C SER A 353 -11.06 0.63 8.96
N PHE A 354 -11.50 -0.61 8.85
CA PHE A 354 -12.06 -1.35 9.96
C PHE A 354 -11.28 -2.64 10.18
N ASP A 355 -10.90 -2.91 11.42
CA ASP A 355 -10.46 -4.22 11.89
C ASP A 355 -11.66 -4.99 12.48
N PHE A 356 -11.54 -6.32 12.50
CA PHE A 356 -12.59 -7.24 12.93
C PHE A 356 -11.95 -8.37 13.75
N ALA A 357 -12.33 -8.47 15.02
CA ALA A 357 -11.89 -9.54 15.91
C ALA A 357 -13.10 -10.36 16.38
N TYR A 358 -13.11 -11.67 16.10
CA TYR A 358 -14.15 -12.59 16.58
C TYR A 358 -13.66 -13.44 17.76
N VAL A 359 -14.44 -13.48 18.83
CA VAL A 359 -14.21 -14.33 20.01
C VAL A 359 -15.45 -15.19 20.26
N GLY A 360 -15.32 -16.51 20.07
CA GLY A 360 -16.41 -17.45 20.31
C GLY A 360 -16.65 -17.69 21.81
N GLU A 361 -17.90 -17.55 22.26
CA GLU A 361 -18.31 -17.81 23.64
C GLU A 361 -18.89 -19.22 23.86
N GLY A 362 -19.24 -19.91 22.77
CA GLY A 362 -19.71 -21.29 22.76
C GLY A 362 -21.06 -21.44 22.06
N ALA A 363 -21.52 -22.68 21.89
CA ALA A 363 -22.79 -23.02 21.24
C ALA A 363 -23.00 -22.44 19.81
N GLY A 364 -21.92 -22.07 19.11
CA GLY A 364 -21.98 -21.48 17.76
C GLY A 364 -22.24 -19.97 17.76
N VAL A 365 -22.03 -19.27 18.88
CA VAL A 365 -22.12 -17.80 18.97
C VAL A 365 -20.88 -17.19 19.63
N GLY A 366 -20.68 -15.90 19.40
CA GLY A 366 -19.57 -15.12 19.95
C GLY A 366 -19.71 -13.62 19.72
N VAL A 367 -18.69 -12.88 20.16
CA VAL A 367 -18.58 -11.43 20.03
C VAL A 367 -17.72 -11.11 18.82
N LEU A 368 -18.21 -10.23 17.95
CA LEU A 368 -17.44 -9.56 16.91
C LEU A 368 -17.16 -8.12 17.34
N THR A 369 -15.92 -7.82 17.70
CA THR A 369 -15.44 -6.45 17.89
C THR A 369 -15.08 -5.86 16.52
N ILE A 370 -15.66 -4.72 16.18
CA ILE A 370 -15.33 -3.95 14.97
C ILE A 370 -14.63 -2.66 15.42
N THR A 371 -13.39 -2.44 14.98
CA THR A 371 -12.58 -1.28 15.36
C THR A 371 -12.39 -0.35 14.17
N HIS A 372 -12.63 0.96 14.31
CA HIS A 372 -12.15 1.95 13.34
C HIS A 372 -10.65 2.13 13.54
N GLU A 373 -9.84 1.62 12.61
CA GLU A 373 -8.37 1.65 12.71
C GLU A 373 -7.77 2.97 12.22
N GLY A 374 -8.43 3.67 11.31
CA GLY A 374 -7.88 4.87 10.70
C GLY A 374 -8.64 5.40 9.50
N GLY A 375 -8.27 6.59 9.03
CA GLY A 375 -8.91 7.31 7.93
C GLY A 375 -9.83 8.44 8.40
N ASP A 376 -10.86 8.73 7.60
CA ASP A 376 -11.82 9.82 7.84
C ASP A 376 -12.60 9.63 9.16
N SER A 377 -12.86 10.71 9.89
CA SER A 377 -13.88 10.70 10.96
C SER A 377 -15.27 10.69 10.34
N VAL A 378 -16.18 9.85 10.87
CA VAL A 378 -17.51 9.64 10.26
C VAL A 378 -18.62 9.87 11.30
N PRO A 379 -19.68 10.64 11.00
CA PRO A 379 -20.82 10.75 11.91
C PRO A 379 -21.39 9.37 12.23
N ARG A 380 -21.59 9.05 13.51
CA ARG A 380 -22.02 7.70 13.96
C ARG A 380 -23.34 7.29 13.30
N GLU A 381 -24.28 8.24 13.19
CA GLU A 381 -25.57 8.07 12.51
C GLU A 381 -25.49 7.76 11.01
N ALA A 382 -24.34 8.00 10.37
CA ALA A 382 -24.08 7.68 8.97
C ALA A 382 -23.42 6.30 8.78
N VAL A 383 -23.11 5.56 9.86
CA VAL A 383 -22.49 4.22 9.80
C VAL A 383 -23.47 3.17 10.32
N GLN A 384 -23.71 2.15 9.51
CA GLN A 384 -24.66 1.08 9.77
C GLN A 384 -23.98 -0.28 9.65
N ILE A 385 -24.19 -1.13 10.64
CA ILE A 385 -23.82 -2.53 10.60
C ILE A 385 -25.01 -3.30 10.04
N ARG A 386 -24.76 -4.09 9.00
CA ARG A 386 -25.75 -4.88 8.26
C ARG A 386 -25.19 -6.27 8.02
N GLY A 387 -26.03 -7.21 7.58
CA GLY A 387 -25.59 -8.57 7.31
C GLY A 387 -26.59 -9.62 7.72
N SER A 388 -26.08 -10.81 7.97
CA SER A 388 -26.77 -11.97 8.53
C SER A 388 -25.91 -12.65 9.61
N GLY A 389 -26.49 -13.63 10.34
CA GLY A 389 -25.81 -14.28 11.46
C GLY A 389 -25.69 -13.43 12.73
N PHE A 390 -26.58 -12.46 12.96
CA PHE A 390 -26.66 -11.79 14.27
C PHE A 390 -27.21 -12.75 15.35
N ALA A 391 -26.66 -12.66 16.57
CA ALA A 391 -27.06 -13.48 17.71
C ALA A 391 -27.22 -12.64 19.00
N GLU A 392 -28.06 -13.12 19.92
CA GLU A 392 -28.17 -12.54 21.25
C GLU A 392 -26.97 -12.98 22.11
N VAL A 393 -26.12 -12.03 22.48
CA VAL A 393 -24.96 -12.20 23.35
C VAL A 393 -25.04 -11.14 24.46
N ASP A 394 -24.81 -11.53 25.71
CA ASP A 394 -24.92 -10.61 26.84
C ASP A 394 -23.69 -9.69 26.93
N GLY A 395 -23.91 -8.38 27.05
CA GLY A 395 -22.84 -7.40 27.34
C GLY A 395 -22.29 -6.63 26.14
N VAL A 396 -22.62 -7.04 24.91
CA VAL A 396 -22.23 -6.35 23.66
C VAL A 396 -23.08 -5.09 23.40
N ASP A 397 -22.59 -4.18 22.55
CA ASP A 397 -23.33 -2.95 22.19
C ASP A 397 -24.57 -3.21 21.31
N GLN A 398 -24.56 -4.28 20.50
CA GLN A 398 -25.66 -4.58 19.56
C GLN A 398 -25.76 -6.05 19.15
N THR A 399 -26.99 -6.59 19.14
CA THR A 399 -27.32 -7.98 18.74
C THR A 399 -28.10 -8.05 17.42
N GLY A 400 -28.00 -7.02 16.58
CA GLY A 400 -28.74 -6.94 15.31
C GLY A 400 -28.27 -5.83 14.38
N ALA A 401 -28.72 -5.86 13.13
CA ALA A 401 -28.43 -4.81 12.14
C ALA A 401 -29.00 -3.45 12.57
N GLY A 402 -28.18 -2.40 12.45
CA GLY A 402 -28.54 -1.07 12.95
C GLY A 402 -27.47 -0.01 12.68
N VAL A 403 -27.67 1.18 13.25
CA VAL A 403 -26.62 2.20 13.37
C VAL A 403 -25.61 1.73 14.42
N TRP A 404 -24.34 2.10 14.31
CA TRP A 404 -23.28 1.83 15.31
C TRP A 404 -23.71 2.27 16.74
N GLN A 405 -23.68 1.39 17.75
CA GLN A 405 -24.30 1.63 19.08
C GLN A 405 -23.35 1.97 20.26
N GLU A 406 -22.03 1.97 20.10
CA GLU A 406 -21.02 2.09 21.19
C GLU A 406 -21.35 3.07 22.35
N SER A 407 -20.99 2.64 23.56
CA SER A 407 -20.98 3.44 24.79
C SER A 407 -19.86 4.50 24.85
N VAL A 408 -20.20 5.76 24.56
CA VAL A 408 -19.24 6.88 24.45
C VAL A 408 -18.62 7.39 25.76
N ASP A 409 -17.32 7.70 25.72
CA ASP A 409 -16.66 8.64 26.64
C ASP A 409 -16.99 10.10 26.26
N SER A 410 -18.23 10.50 26.57
CA SER A 410 -18.75 11.87 26.78
C SER A 410 -18.68 12.99 25.71
N GLU A 411 -17.84 12.96 24.65
CA GLU A 411 -17.75 14.11 23.70
C GLU A 411 -17.83 13.80 22.16
N GLY A 412 -18.03 12.55 21.72
CA GLY A 412 -18.00 12.17 20.29
C GLY A 412 -19.35 11.90 19.60
N GLU A 413 -19.77 12.76 18.67
CA GLU A 413 -20.88 12.47 17.71
C GLU A 413 -20.42 11.70 16.45
N SER A 414 -19.12 11.45 16.32
CA SER A 414 -18.47 10.78 15.18
C SER A 414 -17.59 9.64 15.66
N ILE A 415 -17.50 8.56 14.88
CA ILE A 415 -16.49 7.52 15.05
C ILE A 415 -15.13 8.00 14.51
N THR A 416 -14.05 7.60 15.19
CA THR A 416 -12.67 7.99 14.90
C THR A 416 -11.73 6.79 15.07
N ALA A 417 -10.45 6.93 14.71
CA ALA A 417 -9.46 5.89 14.98
C ALA A 417 -9.45 5.50 16.47
N GLY A 418 -9.48 4.20 16.76
CA GLY A 418 -9.61 3.63 18.10
C GLY A 418 -11.06 3.50 18.62
N THR A 419 -12.08 3.93 17.88
CA THR A 419 -13.50 3.71 18.22
C THR A 419 -13.91 2.27 17.92
N THR A 420 -14.61 1.62 18.85
CA THR A 420 -15.00 0.20 18.77
C THR A 420 -16.52 0.01 18.74
N VAL A 421 -16.99 -1.19 18.40
CA VAL A 421 -18.34 -1.66 18.72
C VAL A 421 -18.34 -3.17 18.80
N GLU A 422 -19.01 -3.70 19.81
CA GLU A 422 -19.17 -5.14 20.00
C GLU A 422 -20.52 -5.61 19.45
N VAL A 423 -20.49 -6.64 18.60
CA VAL A 423 -21.66 -7.19 17.92
C VAL A 423 -21.85 -8.66 18.27
N GLY A 424 -23.02 -9.03 18.77
CA GLY A 424 -23.38 -10.44 18.99
C GLY A 424 -23.65 -11.15 17.67
N VAL A 425 -22.92 -12.23 17.37
CA VAL A 425 -23.01 -12.97 16.10
C VAL A 425 -22.89 -14.50 16.29
N ALA A 426 -23.52 -15.25 15.40
CA ALA A 426 -23.32 -16.68 15.21
C ALA A 426 -22.05 -16.95 14.39
N SER A 427 -21.40 -18.10 14.51
CA SER A 427 -20.11 -18.36 13.86
C SER A 427 -20.15 -18.44 12.33
N ASP A 428 -21.34 -18.51 11.72
CA ASP A 428 -21.62 -18.47 10.28
C ASP A 428 -22.04 -17.07 9.77
N TYR A 429 -21.61 -15.99 10.43
CA TYR A 429 -22.05 -14.63 10.10
C TYR A 429 -21.51 -14.11 8.76
N GLU A 430 -22.27 -13.21 8.14
CA GLU A 430 -21.82 -12.34 7.04
C GLU A 430 -22.14 -10.90 7.43
N ILE A 431 -21.14 -10.09 7.80
CA ILE A 431 -21.34 -8.72 8.32
C ILE A 431 -20.71 -7.69 7.38
N ALA A 432 -21.40 -6.57 7.18
CA ALA A 432 -20.98 -5.45 6.36
C ALA A 432 -21.13 -4.12 7.11
N VAL A 433 -20.06 -3.34 7.16
CA VAL A 433 -20.08 -1.95 7.63
C VAL A 433 -20.43 -1.06 6.44
N VAL A 434 -21.57 -0.37 6.52
CA VAL A 434 -22.15 0.40 5.42
C VAL A 434 -22.31 1.86 5.82
N TRP A 435 -21.70 2.74 5.04
CA TRP A 435 -22.00 4.17 5.13
C TRP A 435 -23.30 4.49 4.41
N ARG A 436 -24.17 5.24 5.08
CA ARG A 436 -25.35 5.88 4.51
C ARG A 436 -25.74 7.12 5.34
N PRO A 437 -25.63 8.35 4.80
CA PRO A 437 -26.05 9.55 5.50
C PRO A 437 -27.56 9.54 5.82
N PRO A 438 -27.98 10.10 6.97
CA PRO A 438 -29.38 10.38 7.23
C PRO A 438 -30.01 11.21 6.11
N GLY A 439 -31.19 10.78 5.64
CA GLY A 439 -31.93 11.48 4.58
C GLY A 439 -31.35 11.39 3.17
N ALA A 440 -30.30 10.59 2.93
CA ALA A 440 -29.75 10.36 1.60
C ALA A 440 -30.07 8.96 1.05
N ASP A 441 -30.25 8.88 -0.27
CA ASP A 441 -30.51 7.63 -1.02
C ASP A 441 -29.22 6.96 -1.54
N ARG A 442 -28.06 7.54 -1.22
CA ARG A 442 -26.73 6.97 -1.52
C ARG A 442 -26.19 6.19 -0.32
N SER A 443 -25.51 5.08 -0.59
CA SER A 443 -24.80 4.28 0.40
C SER A 443 -23.60 3.60 -0.24
N ALA A 444 -22.62 3.22 0.58
CA ALA A 444 -21.51 2.36 0.14
C ALA A 444 -21.10 1.41 1.27
N THR A 445 -20.74 0.19 0.91
CA THR A 445 -20.06 -0.73 1.81
C THR A 445 -18.62 -0.25 2.01
N LEU A 446 -18.22 -0.12 3.26
CA LEU A 446 -16.87 0.32 3.68
C LEU A 446 -15.97 -0.89 3.92
N ALA A 447 -16.50 -1.91 4.58
CA ALA A 447 -15.83 -3.17 4.87
C ALA A 447 -16.85 -4.31 5.01
N THR A 448 -16.37 -5.54 4.86
CA THR A 448 -17.13 -6.79 5.02
C THR A 448 -16.28 -7.82 5.76
N HIS A 449 -16.90 -8.66 6.58
CA HIS A 449 -16.24 -9.76 7.29
C HIS A 449 -17.20 -10.95 7.41
N GLU A 450 -16.65 -12.15 7.33
CA GLU A 450 -17.38 -13.43 7.37
C GLU A 450 -16.91 -14.24 8.60
N GLY A 451 -17.81 -15.00 9.21
CA GLY A 451 -17.52 -15.80 10.39
C GLY A 451 -16.65 -17.03 10.08
N PRO A 452 -16.01 -17.64 11.09
CA PRO A 452 -15.13 -18.80 10.89
C PRO A 452 -15.83 -20.05 10.33
N ASP A 453 -17.16 -20.14 10.41
CA ASP A 453 -17.97 -21.26 9.92
C ASP A 453 -18.86 -20.89 8.70
N ALA A 454 -18.65 -19.73 8.06
CA ALA A 454 -19.44 -19.21 6.93
C ALA A 454 -19.13 -19.93 5.59
#